data_AF-A0A8E2R0J5-F1
#
_entry.id   AF-A0A8E2R0J5-F1
#
_cell.length_a   1.000
_cell.length_b   1.000
_cell.length_c   1.000
_cell.angle_alpha   90.00
_cell.angle_beta   90.00
_cell.angle_gamma   90.00
#
_symmetry.space_group_name_H-M   'P 1'
#
loop_
_entity.id
_entity.type
_entity.pdbx_description
1 polymer ?
#
loop_
_entity_poly.entity_id
_entity_poly.type
_entity_poly.pdbx_seq_one_letter_code
_entity_poly.pdbx_strand_id
1 'polypeptide(L)'
;MLPTFVIFPALIACVLIASGALKLPQRSRTLQSLAAFGVPAPLRKPWAAVALPVGEIILGAALLLLSGPAYLIAATLAAALMATYLVVVARSVSKRQAVDCNCFGALSTEPVSQITIWRNAGLTLAALLAIFLPGMALGVPTQLALFSVDDWLWLAATTTVALVGIVAGIVKPPVSAPTTTRDATAGQDFELVEGPDLISDPAARDAIPHTLELVSGDGAPELLYNLVVVPQKTTILIFARVGCGSCGPVLSQVGDWSRRLGDDAQIIVATSSSRASVEKSYPSALPHTYFGAKAATEFFEAHATPAAILLAADGTIASPPEFGGDIIADRVEQLVASFAAQRQSQPHG
;
A
#
# COMPACT_ATOMS: atom_id res chain seq x y z
N MET A 1 21.27 22.79 -28.19
CA MET A 1 19.91 23.16 -27.73
C MET A 1 18.84 22.21 -28.29
N LEU A 2 18.68 22.07 -29.62
CA LEU A 2 17.75 21.10 -30.24
C LEU A 2 17.94 19.62 -29.82
N PRO A 3 19.17 19.06 -29.76
CA PRO A 3 19.37 17.65 -29.42
C PRO A 3 19.04 17.32 -27.95
N THR A 4 19.20 18.29 -27.05
CA THR A 4 19.02 18.13 -25.61
C THR A 4 17.57 17.77 -25.23
N PHE A 5 16.59 18.10 -26.09
CA PHE A 5 15.18 17.83 -25.81
C PHE A 5 14.79 16.35 -25.95
N VAL A 6 15.66 15.49 -26.49
CA VAL A 6 15.41 14.04 -26.62
C VAL A 6 15.09 13.36 -25.28
N ILE A 7 15.46 14.00 -24.16
CA ILE A 7 15.14 13.53 -22.81
C ILE A 7 13.64 13.39 -22.57
N PHE A 8 12.79 14.23 -23.17
CA PHE A 8 11.35 14.18 -22.97
C PHE A 8 10.71 12.91 -23.57
N PRO A 9 10.84 12.62 -24.88
CA PRO A 9 10.32 11.37 -25.43
C PRO A 9 10.99 10.13 -24.81
N ALA A 10 12.29 10.19 -24.48
CA ALA A 10 12.98 9.09 -23.81
C ALA A 10 12.40 8.80 -22.41
N LEU A 11 12.17 9.82 -21.60
CA LEU A 11 11.55 9.69 -20.28
C LEU A 11 10.16 9.04 -20.38
N ILE A 12 9.31 9.54 -21.28
CA ILE A 12 7.96 9.01 -21.46
C ILE A 12 7.99 7.57 -21.96
N ALA A 13 8.87 7.25 -22.91
CA ALA A 13 9.06 5.89 -23.39
C ALA A 13 9.46 4.93 -22.28
N CYS A 14 10.48 5.30 -21.48
CA CYS A 14 10.92 4.49 -20.34
C CYS A 14 9.79 4.26 -19.33
N VAL A 15 9.04 5.30 -18.99
CA VAL A 15 7.90 5.19 -18.05
C VAL A 15 6.81 4.27 -18.59
N LEU A 16 6.44 4.41 -19.86
CA LEU A 16 5.39 3.57 -20.49
C LEU A 16 5.83 2.11 -20.58
N ILE A 17 7.07 1.84 -21.02
CA ILE A 17 7.61 0.48 -21.13
C ILE A 17 7.69 -0.17 -19.75
N ALA A 18 8.22 0.54 -18.74
CA ALA A 18 8.29 0.02 -17.38
C ALA A 18 6.90 -0.23 -16.79
N SER A 19 5.97 0.71 -16.97
CA SER A 19 4.57 0.59 -16.53
C SER A 19 3.90 -0.65 -17.14
N GLY A 20 4.00 -0.82 -18.46
CA GLY A 20 3.41 -1.97 -19.15
C GLY A 20 4.06 -3.30 -18.75
N ALA A 21 5.39 -3.34 -18.65
CA ALA A 21 6.13 -4.55 -18.26
C ALA A 21 5.76 -5.02 -16.84
N LEU A 22 5.57 -4.09 -15.90
CA LEU A 22 5.17 -4.41 -14.52
C LEU A 22 3.70 -4.87 -14.41
N LYS A 23 2.81 -4.40 -15.31
CA LYS A 23 1.37 -4.78 -15.30
C LYS A 23 1.10 -6.14 -15.96
N LEU A 24 1.92 -6.56 -16.93
CA LEU A 24 1.70 -7.80 -17.70
C LEU A 24 1.61 -9.09 -16.85
N PRO A 25 2.43 -9.29 -15.79
CA PRO A 25 2.34 -10.46 -14.91
C PRO A 25 1.17 -10.40 -13.91
N GLN A 26 0.60 -9.22 -13.66
CA GLN A 26 -0.36 -8.97 -12.56
C GLN A 26 -1.75 -8.58 -13.08
N ARG A 27 -2.22 -9.26 -14.13
CA ARG A 27 -3.47 -8.94 -14.87
C ARG A 27 -4.71 -8.85 -13.97
N SER A 28 -4.82 -9.73 -12.98
CA SER A 28 -5.93 -9.73 -12.00
C SER A 28 -5.93 -8.48 -11.13
N ARG A 29 -4.75 -7.97 -10.75
CA ARG A 29 -4.60 -6.72 -9.97
C ARG A 29 -4.92 -5.49 -10.82
N THR A 30 -4.56 -5.49 -12.10
CA THR A 30 -4.93 -4.42 -13.05
C THR A 30 -6.46 -4.31 -13.18
N LEU A 31 -7.17 -5.44 -13.31
CA LEU A 31 -8.64 -5.45 -13.36
C LEU A 31 -9.29 -4.94 -12.07
N GLN A 32 -8.77 -5.37 -10.92
CA GLN A 32 -9.26 -4.94 -9.62
C GLN A 32 -9.06 -3.43 -9.41
N SER A 33 -7.94 -2.90 -9.90
CA SER A 33 -7.64 -1.47 -9.83
C SER A 33 -8.52 -0.65 -10.78
N LEU A 34 -8.76 -1.11 -12.01
CA LEU A 34 -9.71 -0.46 -12.93
C LEU A 34 -11.12 -0.39 -12.33
N ALA A 35 -11.55 -1.44 -11.61
CA ALA A 35 -12.82 -1.43 -10.90
C ALA A 35 -12.81 -0.42 -9.74
N ALA A 36 -11.73 -0.37 -8.96
CA ALA A 36 -11.59 0.54 -7.82
C ALA A 36 -11.53 2.02 -8.26
N PHE A 37 -10.88 2.34 -9.39
CA PHE A 37 -10.84 3.69 -9.97
C PHE A 37 -12.13 4.11 -10.69
N GLY A 38 -13.19 3.29 -10.63
CA GLY A 38 -14.50 3.63 -11.20
C GLY A 38 -14.53 3.64 -12.74
N VAL A 39 -13.63 2.89 -13.40
CA VAL A 39 -13.60 2.79 -14.86
C VAL A 39 -14.88 2.08 -15.36
N PRO A 40 -15.54 2.57 -16.44
CA PRO A 40 -16.79 1.99 -16.93
C PRO A 40 -16.71 0.50 -17.25
N ALA A 41 -17.81 -0.24 -17.01
CA ALA A 41 -17.95 -1.67 -17.28
C ALA A 41 -17.37 -2.20 -18.62
N PRO A 42 -17.56 -1.54 -19.79
CA PRO A 42 -17.01 -2.04 -21.05
C PRO A 42 -15.47 -2.09 -21.10
N LEU A 43 -14.80 -1.25 -20.31
CA LEU A 43 -13.33 -1.14 -20.21
C LEU A 43 -12.73 -2.03 -19.11
N ARG A 44 -13.56 -2.70 -18.30
CA ARG A 44 -13.13 -3.64 -17.23
C ARG A 44 -13.07 -5.10 -17.70
N LYS A 45 -13.00 -5.33 -19.01
CA LYS A 45 -12.97 -6.69 -19.58
C LYS A 45 -11.57 -7.30 -19.53
N PRO A 46 -11.44 -8.64 -19.49
CA PRO A 46 -10.13 -9.31 -19.41
C PRO A 46 -9.15 -8.92 -20.51
N TRP A 47 -9.65 -8.62 -21.72
CA TRP A 47 -8.82 -8.15 -22.83
C TRP A 47 -8.20 -6.78 -22.56
N ALA A 48 -8.86 -5.88 -21.83
CA ALA A 48 -8.35 -4.54 -21.52
C ALA A 48 -7.14 -4.59 -20.58
N ALA A 49 -7.10 -5.58 -19.68
CA ALA A 49 -5.98 -5.82 -18.77
C ALA A 49 -4.70 -6.32 -19.48
N VAL A 50 -4.82 -6.71 -20.75
CA VAL A 50 -3.68 -7.09 -21.61
C VAL A 50 -3.42 -6.00 -22.66
N ALA A 51 -4.47 -5.47 -23.28
CA ALA A 51 -4.37 -4.46 -24.32
C ALA A 51 -3.73 -3.16 -23.82
N LEU A 52 -4.04 -2.72 -22.60
CA LEU A 52 -3.46 -1.49 -22.05
C LEU A 52 -1.95 -1.64 -21.80
N PRO A 53 -1.45 -2.65 -21.05
CA PRO A 53 0.00 -2.83 -20.87
C PRO A 53 0.77 -3.05 -22.17
N VAL A 54 0.20 -3.82 -23.11
CA VAL A 54 0.82 -4.03 -24.43
C VAL A 54 0.85 -2.72 -25.22
N GLY A 55 -0.23 -1.93 -25.18
CA GLY A 55 -0.30 -0.61 -25.78
C GLY A 55 0.73 0.36 -25.21
N GLU A 56 0.94 0.37 -23.88
CA GLU A 56 1.98 1.17 -23.24
C GLU A 56 3.38 0.82 -23.78
N ILE A 57 3.71 -0.47 -23.89
CA ILE A 57 5.02 -0.92 -24.39
C ILE A 57 5.19 -0.56 -25.87
N ILE A 58 4.19 -0.84 -26.70
CA ILE A 58 4.24 -0.52 -28.14
C ILE A 58 4.41 0.98 -28.35
N LEU A 59 3.68 1.79 -27.58
CA LEU A 59 3.73 3.25 -27.70
C LEU A 59 5.07 3.81 -27.22
N GLY A 60 5.62 3.27 -26.13
CA GLY A 60 6.96 3.63 -25.68
C GLY A 60 8.05 3.23 -26.69
N ALA A 61 7.95 2.05 -27.31
CA ALA A 61 8.86 1.65 -28.38
C ALA A 61 8.72 2.55 -29.62
N ALA A 62 7.49 2.90 -30.00
CA ALA A 62 7.21 3.80 -31.12
C ALA A 62 7.84 5.19 -30.93
N LEU A 63 7.82 5.73 -29.71
CA LEU A 63 8.48 7.00 -29.38
C LEU A 63 9.99 6.97 -29.57
N LEU A 64 10.63 5.82 -29.34
CA LEU A 64 12.08 5.66 -29.45
C LEU A 64 12.54 5.33 -30.89
N LEU A 65 11.68 4.68 -31.68
CA LEU A 65 12.07 4.10 -32.96
C LEU A 65 11.54 4.88 -34.17
N LEU A 66 10.41 5.58 -34.04
CA LEU A 66 9.80 6.30 -35.15
C LEU A 66 10.36 7.71 -35.30
N SER A 67 10.20 8.24 -36.51
CA SER A 67 10.52 9.62 -36.88
C SER A 67 9.42 10.20 -37.78
N GLY A 68 9.52 11.50 -38.06
CA GLY A 68 8.60 12.23 -38.92
C GLY A 68 7.16 12.28 -38.39
N PRO A 69 6.16 12.25 -39.28
CA PRO A 69 4.75 12.27 -38.88
C PRO A 69 4.36 11.09 -37.98
N ALA A 70 4.98 9.92 -38.16
CA ALA A 70 4.68 8.73 -37.37
C ALA A 70 5.08 8.91 -35.89
N TYR A 71 6.22 9.56 -35.65
CA TYR A 71 6.61 9.97 -34.29
C TYR A 71 5.59 10.93 -33.68
N LEU A 72 5.11 11.94 -34.42
CA LEU A 72 4.14 12.91 -33.89
C LEU A 72 2.80 12.26 -33.53
N ILE A 73 2.37 11.25 -34.29
CA ILE A 73 1.19 10.45 -33.94
C ILE A 73 1.42 9.69 -32.63
N ALA A 74 2.56 9.01 -32.49
CA ALA A 74 2.92 8.30 -31.26
C ALA A 74 3.01 9.25 -30.05
N ALA A 75 3.63 10.42 -30.21
CA ALA A 75 3.75 11.44 -29.18
C ALA A 75 2.38 12.00 -28.76
N THR A 76 1.48 12.24 -29.73
CA THR A 76 0.11 12.68 -29.45
C THR A 76 -0.68 11.63 -28.68
N LEU A 77 -0.60 10.37 -29.08
CA LEU A 77 -1.24 9.25 -28.37
C LEU A 77 -0.67 9.09 -26.95
N ALA A 78 0.64 9.27 -26.77
CA ALA A 78 1.28 9.18 -25.46
C ALA A 78 0.86 10.33 -24.54
N ALA A 79 0.77 11.56 -25.07
CA ALA A 79 0.27 12.71 -24.32
C ALA A 79 -1.20 12.53 -23.93
N ALA A 80 -2.04 12.02 -24.84
CA ALA A 80 -3.44 11.70 -24.54
C ALA A 80 -3.57 10.63 -23.44
N LEU A 81 -2.73 9.60 -23.48
CA LEU A 81 -2.69 8.55 -22.46
C LEU A 81 -2.25 9.12 -21.09
N MET A 82 -1.19 9.92 -21.06
CA MET A 82 -0.71 10.58 -19.82
C MET A 82 -1.76 11.53 -19.24
N ALA A 83 -2.42 12.33 -20.08
CA ALA A 83 -3.51 13.20 -19.66
C ALA A 83 -4.69 12.38 -19.11
N THR A 84 -5.00 11.24 -19.73
CA THR A 84 -6.02 10.31 -19.22
C THR A 84 -5.65 9.78 -17.83
N TYR A 85 -4.40 9.36 -17.63
CA TYR A 85 -3.91 8.92 -16.32
C TYR A 85 -3.96 10.03 -15.28
N LEU A 86 -3.56 11.25 -15.64
CA LEU A 86 -3.68 12.43 -14.78
C LEU A 86 -5.14 12.68 -14.37
N VAL A 87 -6.10 12.63 -15.31
CA VAL A 87 -7.51 12.82 -15.02
C VAL A 87 -8.06 11.72 -14.12
N VAL A 88 -7.69 10.46 -14.34
CA VAL A 88 -8.11 9.33 -13.50
C VAL A 88 -7.57 9.51 -12.07
N VAL A 89 -6.28 9.80 -11.92
CA VAL A 89 -5.64 10.05 -10.61
C VAL A 89 -6.25 11.28 -9.93
N ALA A 90 -6.41 12.40 -10.64
CA ALA A 90 -6.99 13.62 -10.09
C ALA A 90 -8.43 13.43 -9.63
N ARG A 91 -9.25 12.69 -10.41
CA ARG A 91 -10.63 12.33 -10.02
C ARG A 91 -10.65 11.41 -8.80
N SER A 92 -9.75 10.43 -8.74
CA SER A 92 -9.60 9.53 -7.60
C SER A 92 -9.30 10.31 -6.32
N VAL A 93 -8.32 11.23 -6.37
CA VAL A 93 -7.94 12.06 -5.22
C VAL A 93 -9.04 13.06 -4.85
N SER A 94 -9.69 13.69 -5.84
CA SER A 94 -10.70 14.74 -5.61
C SER A 94 -12.01 14.21 -5.02
N LYS A 95 -12.39 12.97 -5.34
CA LYS A 95 -13.63 12.38 -4.82
C LYS A 95 -13.54 11.93 -3.36
N ARG A 96 -12.36 11.98 -2.72
CA ARG A 96 -12.07 11.22 -1.48
C ARG A 96 -12.61 9.79 -1.53
N GLN A 97 -12.78 9.25 -2.74
CA GLN A 97 -12.91 7.82 -2.92
C GLN A 97 -11.51 7.33 -2.59
N ALA A 98 -11.35 6.77 -1.39
CA ALA A 98 -10.19 6.00 -0.99
C ALA A 98 -10.07 4.83 -1.97
N VAL A 99 -9.56 5.12 -3.16
CA VAL A 99 -9.10 4.10 -4.08
C VAL A 99 -7.72 3.77 -3.59
N ASP A 100 -7.69 2.85 -2.62
CA ASP A 100 -6.48 2.38 -2.00
C ASP A 100 -5.54 1.83 -3.08
N CYS A 101 -4.40 2.50 -3.22
CA CYS A 101 -3.35 2.09 -4.13
C CYS A 101 -2.75 0.77 -3.66
N ASN A 102 -3.33 -0.33 -4.12
CA ASN A 102 -2.80 -1.67 -3.91
C ASN A 102 -2.15 -2.27 -5.18
N CYS A 103 -1.64 -1.40 -6.06
CA CYS A 103 -1.13 -1.79 -7.37
C CYS A 103 0.39 -2.06 -7.43
N PHE A 104 1.20 -1.53 -6.51
CA PHE A 104 2.67 -1.66 -6.56
C PHE A 104 3.23 -2.00 -5.18
N GLY A 105 3.32 -3.30 -4.86
CA GLY A 105 3.98 -3.74 -3.64
C GLY A 105 5.38 -3.14 -3.45
N ALA A 106 5.70 -2.85 -2.18
CA ALA A 106 7.02 -2.55 -1.60
C ALA A 106 7.79 -1.29 -2.04
N LEU A 107 7.32 -0.46 -2.98
CA LEU A 107 8.08 0.73 -3.42
C LEU A 107 7.48 2.08 -3.02
N SER A 108 6.26 2.12 -2.47
CA SER A 108 5.67 3.35 -1.93
C SER A 108 4.48 3.01 -1.01
N THR A 109 4.62 3.27 0.29
CA THR A 109 3.56 3.19 1.30
C THR A 109 2.85 4.53 1.53
N GLU A 110 3.22 5.56 0.77
CA GLU A 110 2.59 6.87 0.85
C GLU A 110 1.18 6.81 0.25
N PRO A 111 0.13 7.34 0.94
CA PRO A 111 -1.17 7.55 0.31
C PRO A 111 -1.01 8.34 -1.00
N VAL A 112 -1.95 8.22 -1.94
CA VAL A 112 -1.98 9.03 -3.16
C VAL A 112 -2.18 10.49 -2.77
N SER A 113 -1.06 11.14 -2.45
CA SER A 113 -1.01 12.51 -1.99
C SER A 113 -1.07 13.45 -3.19
N GLN A 114 -1.22 14.76 -2.93
CA GLN A 114 -1.16 15.78 -3.98
C GLN A 114 0.16 15.72 -4.78
N ILE A 115 1.22 15.14 -4.21
CA ILE A 115 2.49 14.88 -4.91
C ILE A 115 2.29 13.95 -6.11
N THR A 116 1.37 12.98 -6.03
CA THR A 116 1.08 12.07 -7.16
C THR A 116 0.44 12.82 -8.33
N ILE A 117 -0.38 13.84 -8.05
CA ILE A 117 -0.96 14.70 -9.09
C ILE A 117 0.16 15.51 -9.75
N TRP A 118 1.03 16.14 -8.97
CA TRP A 118 2.15 16.92 -9.50
C TRP A 118 3.12 16.08 -10.33
N ARG A 119 3.41 14.84 -9.90
CA ARG A 119 4.22 13.90 -10.67
C ARG A 119 3.58 13.57 -12.02
N ASN A 120 2.28 13.24 -12.04
CA ASN A 120 1.58 12.92 -13.30
C ASN A 120 1.39 14.15 -14.20
N ALA A 121 1.21 15.34 -13.61
CA ALA A 121 1.18 16.60 -14.34
C ALA A 121 2.54 16.89 -15.00
N GLY A 122 3.66 16.63 -14.31
CA GLY A 122 5.00 16.73 -14.86
C GLY A 122 5.22 15.77 -16.04
N LEU A 123 4.77 14.50 -15.92
CA LEU A 123 4.82 13.54 -17.02
C LEU A 123 3.95 13.96 -18.22
N THR A 124 2.76 14.52 -17.95
CA THR A 124 1.89 15.06 -19.00
C THR A 124 2.55 16.24 -19.71
N LEU A 125 3.19 17.15 -18.96
CA LEU A 125 3.95 18.26 -19.52
C LEU A 125 5.13 17.76 -20.36
N ALA A 126 5.90 16.79 -19.88
CA ALA A 126 6.99 16.18 -20.65
C ALA A 126 6.50 15.56 -21.95
N ALA A 127 5.34 14.89 -21.94
CA ALA A 127 4.72 14.35 -23.14
C ALA A 127 4.27 15.45 -24.13
N LEU A 128 3.78 16.59 -23.65
CA LEU A 128 3.46 17.75 -24.50
C LEU A 128 4.73 18.39 -25.09
N LEU A 129 5.79 18.52 -24.29
CA LEU A 129 7.08 19.03 -24.76
C LEU A 129 7.69 18.13 -25.85
N ALA A 130 7.48 16.81 -25.76
CA ALA A 130 7.85 15.85 -26.81
C ALA A 130 7.11 16.06 -28.14
N ILE A 131 6.03 16.86 -28.17
CA ILE A 131 5.29 17.21 -29.39
C ILE A 131 5.72 18.60 -29.89
N PHE A 132 5.73 19.59 -29.00
CA PHE A 132 5.79 21.01 -29.39
C PHE A 132 7.20 21.58 -29.45
N LEU A 133 8.20 20.93 -28.85
CA LEU A 133 9.57 21.43 -28.95
C LEU A 133 10.13 21.27 -30.38
N PRO A 134 10.95 22.22 -30.83
CA PRO A 134 11.54 22.16 -32.16
C PRO A 134 12.38 20.88 -32.37
N GLY A 135 12.31 20.31 -33.56
CA GLY A 135 13.12 19.14 -33.94
C GLY A 135 12.61 17.79 -33.45
N MET A 136 11.51 17.73 -32.69
CA MET A 136 10.95 16.46 -32.20
C MET A 136 10.54 15.50 -33.32
N ALA A 137 10.06 16.03 -34.44
CA ALA A 137 9.74 15.22 -35.62
C ALA A 137 10.96 14.52 -36.26
N LEU A 138 12.21 14.87 -35.88
CA LEU A 138 13.38 14.11 -36.33
C LEU A 138 13.44 12.70 -35.68
N GLY A 139 12.77 12.52 -34.55
CA GLY A 139 12.78 11.29 -33.76
C GLY A 139 14.06 11.12 -32.95
N VAL A 140 13.98 10.26 -31.94
CA VAL A 140 15.07 9.99 -30.99
C VAL A 140 16.38 9.54 -31.66
N PRO A 141 16.38 8.60 -32.63
CA PRO A 141 17.63 8.09 -33.21
C PRO A 141 18.40 9.18 -33.97
N THR A 142 17.68 9.97 -34.76
CA THR A 142 18.28 11.06 -35.55
C THR A 142 18.79 12.18 -34.64
N GLN A 143 18.06 12.50 -33.57
CA GLN A 143 18.53 13.48 -32.58
C GLN A 143 19.81 13.01 -31.90
N LEU A 144 19.88 11.76 -31.45
CA LEU A 144 21.08 11.18 -30.82
C LEU A 144 22.27 11.10 -31.78
N ALA A 145 22.04 10.83 -33.06
CA ALA A 145 23.09 10.84 -34.08
C ALA A 145 23.71 12.23 -34.30
N LEU A 146 22.97 13.30 -33.98
CA LEU A 146 23.42 14.68 -34.10
C LEU A 146 24.00 15.25 -32.79
N PHE A 147 24.19 14.43 -31.76
CA PHE A 147 24.75 14.88 -30.48
C PHE A 147 26.19 15.34 -30.63
N SER A 148 26.47 16.54 -30.13
CA SER A 148 27.85 16.99 -29.88
C SER A 148 28.41 16.36 -28.60
N VAL A 149 29.73 16.51 -28.37
CA VAL A 149 30.38 16.06 -27.12
C VAL A 149 29.75 16.75 -25.91
N ASP A 150 29.40 18.03 -26.03
CA ASP A 150 28.78 18.80 -24.94
C ASP A 150 27.37 18.27 -24.62
N ASP A 151 26.60 17.85 -25.64
CA ASP A 151 25.28 17.25 -25.43
C ASP A 151 25.37 15.89 -24.71
N TRP A 152 26.39 15.09 -25.02
CA TRP A 152 26.68 13.83 -24.32
C TRP A 152 27.06 14.06 -22.85
N LEU A 153 27.91 15.05 -22.58
CA LEU A 153 28.28 15.42 -21.20
C LEU A 153 27.07 15.89 -20.40
N TRP A 154 26.20 16.69 -21.02
CA TRP A 154 24.98 17.16 -20.38
C TRP A 154 23.99 16.02 -20.11
N LEU A 155 23.81 15.11 -21.06
CA LEU A 155 22.95 13.92 -20.89
C LEU A 155 23.50 13.00 -19.80
N ALA A 156 24.81 12.79 -19.75
CA ALA A 156 25.45 12.00 -18.69
C ALA A 156 25.21 12.64 -17.32
N ALA A 157 25.46 13.94 -17.18
CA ALA A 157 25.26 14.67 -15.92
C ALA A 157 23.80 14.59 -15.43
N THR A 158 22.83 14.83 -16.32
CA THR A 158 21.40 14.76 -15.97
C THR A 158 20.96 13.35 -15.60
N THR A 159 21.46 12.33 -16.31
CA THR A 159 21.20 10.91 -16.01
C THR A 159 21.80 10.52 -14.66
N THR A 160 23.03 10.96 -14.36
CA THR A 160 23.68 10.72 -13.06
C THR A 160 22.90 11.38 -11.93
N VAL A 161 22.49 12.64 -12.07
CA VAL A 161 21.67 13.34 -11.06
C VAL A 161 20.33 12.63 -10.84
N ALA A 162 19.66 12.22 -11.92
CA ALA A 162 18.41 11.46 -11.83
C ALA A 162 18.60 10.12 -11.12
N LEU A 163 19.66 9.38 -11.45
CA LEU A 163 19.98 8.10 -10.81
C LEU A 163 20.31 8.28 -9.33
N VAL A 164 21.10 9.29 -8.97
CA VAL A 164 21.40 9.64 -7.56
C VAL A 164 20.11 9.98 -6.82
N GLY A 165 19.20 10.75 -7.42
CA GLY A 165 17.89 11.06 -6.83
C GLY A 165 17.02 9.81 -6.61
N ILE A 166 17.02 8.88 -7.57
CA ILE A 166 16.32 7.59 -7.46
C ILE A 166 16.93 6.75 -6.33
N VAL A 167 18.25 6.58 -6.31
CA VAL A 167 18.97 5.81 -5.29
C VAL A 167 18.77 6.44 -3.91
N ALA A 168 18.91 7.76 -3.77
CA ALA A 168 18.65 8.46 -2.51
C ALA A 168 17.19 8.32 -2.06
N GLY A 169 16.24 8.27 -2.99
CA GLY A 169 14.83 8.02 -2.70
C GLY A 169 14.55 6.57 -2.23
N ILE A 170 15.27 5.59 -2.77
CA ILE A 170 15.19 4.18 -2.35
C ILE A 170 15.91 3.95 -1.02
N VAL A 171 17.04 4.65 -0.80
CA VAL A 171 17.91 4.52 0.38
C VAL A 171 17.49 5.46 1.51
N LYS A 172 16.42 6.26 1.34
CA LYS A 172 15.90 7.09 2.44
C LYS A 172 15.73 6.19 3.67
N PRO A 173 16.50 6.41 4.75
CA PRO A 173 16.27 5.68 5.98
C PRO A 173 14.83 5.95 6.42
N PRO A 174 14.16 4.98 7.07
CA PRO A 174 12.87 5.26 7.67
C PRO A 174 13.03 6.55 8.47
N VAL A 175 12.23 7.56 8.14
CA VAL A 175 12.22 8.81 8.90
C VAL A 175 11.90 8.39 10.32
N SER A 176 12.91 8.35 11.17
CA SER A 176 12.72 8.17 12.60
C SER A 176 11.79 9.28 13.01
N ALA A 177 10.62 8.90 13.53
CA ALA A 177 9.73 9.83 14.20
C ALA A 177 10.58 10.67 15.16
N PRO A 178 10.34 11.99 15.28
CA PRO A 178 11.17 12.84 16.11
C PRO A 178 11.18 12.27 17.53
N THR A 179 12.33 11.74 17.94
CA THR A 179 12.61 11.37 19.33
C THR A 179 12.47 12.65 20.13
N THR A 180 11.32 12.83 20.77
CA THR A 180 11.22 13.74 21.90
C THR A 180 12.07 13.14 23.01
N THR A 181 13.33 13.53 23.05
CA THR A 181 14.14 13.52 24.25
C THR A 181 13.42 14.39 25.27
N ARG A 182 12.70 13.77 26.20
CA ARG A 182 12.50 14.36 27.51
C ARG A 182 13.30 13.54 28.50
N ASP A 183 14.29 14.23 29.06
CA ASP A 183 15.27 13.77 30.00
C ASP A 183 14.67 13.01 31.18
N ALA A 184 15.31 11.88 31.47
CA ALA A 184 15.25 11.23 32.77
C ALA A 184 15.91 12.16 33.79
N THR A 185 15.09 12.91 34.53
CA THR A 185 15.52 13.56 35.77
C THR A 185 14.71 12.96 36.91
N ALA A 186 15.42 12.21 37.75
CA ALA A 186 15.22 11.99 39.18
C ALA A 186 13.82 12.09 39.77
N GLY A 187 13.38 10.95 40.33
CA GLY A 187 12.63 10.85 41.60
C GLY A 187 11.69 11.99 41.94
N GLN A 188 10.45 11.88 41.48
CA GLN A 188 9.31 12.39 42.23
C GLN A 188 8.28 11.29 42.30
N ASP A 189 7.91 10.97 43.54
CA ASP A 189 6.81 10.11 43.90
C ASP A 189 5.55 10.56 43.15
N PHE A 190 5.14 9.79 42.14
CA PHE A 190 3.79 9.89 41.60
C PHE A 190 2.88 9.07 42.51
N GLU A 191 2.40 9.75 43.53
CA GLU A 191 1.09 9.56 44.13
C GLU A 191 0.06 9.29 43.01
N LEU A 192 -0.88 8.39 43.28
CA LEU A 192 -2.03 8.10 42.43
C LEU A 192 -2.80 9.38 42.15
N VAL A 193 -2.42 10.08 41.09
CA VAL A 193 -3.23 11.12 40.47
C VAL A 193 -4.26 10.38 39.63
N GLU A 194 -5.50 10.35 40.13
CA GLU A 194 -6.70 10.22 39.30
C GLU A 194 -6.56 11.20 38.12
N GLY A 195 -6.13 10.66 36.97
CA GLY A 195 -6.07 11.39 35.72
C GLY A 195 -7.47 11.53 35.12
N PRO A 196 -7.83 12.70 34.55
CA PRO A 196 -9.12 12.90 33.92
C PRO A 196 -9.18 12.12 32.58
N ASP A 197 -10.21 11.29 32.47
CA ASP A 197 -10.87 10.83 31.24
C ASP A 197 -10.04 10.02 30.21
N LEU A 198 -9.67 8.79 30.59
CA LEU A 198 -9.52 7.65 29.66
C LEU A 198 -10.50 6.50 29.97
N ILE A 199 -11.52 6.76 30.79
CA ILE A 199 -12.75 5.96 30.81
C ILE A 199 -13.71 6.65 29.84
N SER A 200 -13.53 6.42 28.54
CA SER A 200 -14.67 6.50 27.64
C SER A 200 -15.65 5.46 28.17
N ASP A 201 -16.80 5.93 28.67
CA ASP A 201 -17.94 5.13 29.11
C ASP A 201 -18.00 3.81 28.31
N PRO A 202 -17.94 2.62 28.94
CA PRO A 202 -18.13 1.34 28.25
C PRO A 202 -19.41 1.31 27.41
N ALA A 203 -20.41 2.13 27.77
CA ALA A 203 -21.65 2.30 27.02
C ALA A 203 -21.52 3.11 25.71
N ALA A 204 -20.39 3.79 25.47
CA ALA A 204 -20.13 4.57 24.27
C ALA A 204 -19.27 3.84 23.23
N ARG A 205 -18.86 2.58 23.49
CA ARG A 205 -18.15 1.76 22.52
C ARG A 205 -19.14 1.08 21.57
N ASP A 206 -18.86 1.16 20.28
CA ASP A 206 -19.63 0.44 19.28
C ASP A 206 -19.51 -1.08 19.51
N ALA A 207 -20.64 -1.78 19.44
CA ALA A 207 -20.68 -3.23 19.55
C ALA A 207 -20.24 -3.89 18.24
N ILE A 208 -19.60 -5.05 18.33
CA ILE A 208 -19.31 -5.87 17.15
C ILE A 208 -20.64 -6.36 16.56
N PRO A 209 -20.94 -6.08 15.28
CA PRO A 209 -22.18 -6.54 14.67
C PRO A 209 -22.29 -8.06 14.63
N HIS A 210 -23.48 -8.58 14.95
CA HIS A 210 -23.80 -10.02 14.83
C HIS A 210 -23.97 -10.52 13.39
N THR A 211 -23.61 -9.70 12.40
CA THR A 211 -23.68 -10.03 10.97
C THR A 211 -22.30 -10.29 10.36
N LEU A 212 -21.23 -10.05 11.10
CA LEU A 212 -19.87 -10.27 10.61
C LEU A 212 -19.49 -11.74 10.73
N GLU A 213 -19.47 -12.41 9.59
CA GLU A 213 -19.05 -13.80 9.46
C GLU A 213 -17.59 -13.89 8.99
N LEU A 214 -16.87 -14.81 9.60
CA LEU A 214 -15.58 -15.30 9.17
C LEU A 214 -15.67 -16.82 8.98
N VAL A 215 -14.72 -17.41 8.27
CA VAL A 215 -14.70 -18.85 8.02
C VAL A 215 -13.48 -19.44 8.70
N SER A 216 -13.67 -20.38 9.61
CA SER A 216 -12.57 -21.05 10.31
C SER A 216 -11.72 -21.90 9.37
N GLY A 217 -10.58 -22.38 9.88
CA GLY A 217 -9.65 -23.22 9.10
C GLY A 217 -10.28 -24.47 8.51
N ASP A 218 -11.21 -25.11 9.21
CA ASP A 218 -11.96 -26.29 8.76
C ASP A 218 -13.12 -25.98 7.80
N GLY A 219 -13.40 -24.70 7.54
CA GLY A 219 -14.42 -24.25 6.59
C GLY A 219 -15.79 -23.97 7.21
N ALA A 220 -15.92 -24.01 8.54
CA ALA A 220 -17.15 -23.64 9.22
C ALA A 220 -17.33 -22.10 9.25
N PRO A 221 -18.54 -21.58 8.99
CA PRO A 221 -18.82 -20.16 9.22
C PRO A 221 -18.92 -19.89 10.72
N GLU A 222 -18.25 -18.83 11.18
CA GLU A 222 -18.19 -18.38 12.57
C GLU A 222 -18.50 -16.89 12.64
N LEU A 223 -19.36 -16.50 13.57
CA LEU A 223 -19.64 -15.09 13.83
C LEU A 223 -18.49 -14.47 14.61
N LEU A 224 -17.92 -13.37 14.11
CA LEU A 224 -16.84 -12.66 14.80
C LEU A 224 -17.20 -12.32 16.24
N TYR A 225 -18.46 -11.93 16.48
CA TYR A 225 -18.97 -11.70 17.83
C TYR A 225 -18.79 -12.91 18.75
N ASN A 226 -19.14 -14.11 18.29
CA ASN A 226 -19.02 -15.34 19.09
C ASN A 226 -17.55 -15.70 19.34
N LEU A 227 -16.70 -15.50 18.34
CA LEU A 227 -15.26 -15.75 18.47
C LEU A 227 -14.62 -14.87 19.55
N VAL A 228 -15.16 -13.69 19.83
CA VAL A 228 -14.65 -12.77 20.86
C VAL A 228 -15.31 -13.03 22.22
N VAL A 229 -16.63 -13.13 22.27
CA VAL A 229 -17.40 -13.15 23.53
C VAL A 229 -17.41 -14.53 24.18
N VAL A 230 -17.43 -15.62 23.42
CA VAL A 230 -17.49 -16.98 24.01
C VAL A 230 -16.20 -17.33 24.77
N PRO A 231 -14.99 -17.04 24.26
CA PRO A 231 -13.76 -17.28 25.02
C PRO A 231 -13.55 -16.31 26.19
N GLN A 232 -14.29 -15.19 26.25
CA GLN A 232 -14.09 -14.10 27.22
C GLN A 232 -12.65 -13.55 27.21
N LYS A 233 -12.03 -13.49 26.03
CA LYS A 233 -10.65 -13.02 25.85
C LYS A 233 -10.60 -11.71 25.10
N THR A 234 -9.71 -10.81 25.51
CA THR A 234 -9.34 -9.65 24.69
C THR A 234 -8.78 -10.16 23.38
N THR A 235 -9.32 -9.67 22.26
CA THR A 235 -9.02 -10.20 20.93
C THR A 235 -8.33 -9.15 20.08
N ILE A 236 -7.15 -9.51 19.57
CA ILE A 236 -6.42 -8.71 18.59
C ILE A 236 -6.83 -9.22 17.21
N LEU A 237 -7.73 -8.49 16.54
CA LEU A 237 -8.17 -8.79 15.18
C LEU A 237 -7.19 -8.19 14.18
N ILE A 238 -6.42 -9.02 13.50
CA ILE A 238 -5.39 -8.62 12.54
C ILE A 238 -5.88 -8.91 11.11
N PHE A 239 -5.94 -7.89 10.27
CA PHE A 239 -6.17 -8.04 8.84
C PHE A 239 -4.85 -8.17 8.10
N ALA A 240 -4.59 -9.33 7.51
CA ALA A 240 -3.35 -9.62 6.79
C ALA A 240 -3.57 -10.59 5.62
N ARG A 241 -2.68 -10.58 4.63
CA ARG A 241 -2.78 -11.45 3.45
C ARG A 241 -1.43 -11.97 2.99
N VAL A 242 -1.44 -13.15 2.38
CA VAL A 242 -0.26 -13.76 1.76
C VAL A 242 0.10 -12.98 0.49
N GLY A 243 1.40 -12.74 0.27
CA GLY A 243 1.91 -11.96 -0.86
C GLY A 243 1.85 -10.43 -0.66
N CYS A 244 1.49 -9.96 0.53
CA CYS A 244 1.67 -8.59 0.99
C CYS A 244 3.02 -8.48 1.71
N GLY A 245 3.92 -7.62 1.20
CA GLY A 245 5.30 -7.51 1.72
C GLY A 245 5.36 -7.09 3.20
N SER A 246 4.54 -6.10 3.59
CA SER A 246 4.43 -5.61 4.97
C SER A 246 3.74 -6.59 5.92
N CYS A 247 2.95 -7.54 5.39
CA CYS A 247 2.22 -8.50 6.20
C CYS A 247 3.09 -9.69 6.64
N GLY A 248 4.20 -9.95 5.94
CA GLY A 248 5.07 -11.10 6.21
C GLY A 248 5.62 -11.13 7.64
N PRO A 249 6.26 -10.04 8.12
CA PRO A 249 6.80 -9.99 9.49
C PRO A 249 5.74 -10.18 10.58
N VAL A 250 4.51 -9.71 10.35
CA VAL A 250 3.37 -9.89 11.27
C VAL A 250 2.93 -11.35 11.25
N LEU A 251 2.65 -11.91 10.08
CA LEU A 251 2.17 -13.29 9.92
C LEU A 251 3.17 -14.32 10.44
N SER A 252 4.48 -14.09 10.30
CA SER A 252 5.49 -14.99 10.86
C SER A 252 5.51 -15.02 12.39
N GLN A 253 5.09 -13.94 13.05
CA GLN A 253 5.13 -13.80 14.51
C GLN A 253 3.83 -14.22 15.22
N VAL A 254 2.71 -14.31 14.50
CA VAL A 254 1.38 -14.62 15.08
C VAL A 254 1.41 -15.83 16.01
N GLY A 255 2.03 -16.94 15.58
CA GLY A 255 2.10 -18.15 16.41
C GLY A 255 2.91 -17.96 17.68
N ASP A 256 3.95 -17.12 17.66
CA ASP A 256 4.79 -16.85 18.82
C ASP A 256 4.11 -15.88 19.78
N TRP A 257 3.48 -14.83 19.25
CA TRP A 257 2.66 -13.91 20.03
C TRP A 257 1.50 -14.61 20.72
N SER A 258 0.78 -15.49 20.01
CA SER A 258 -0.32 -16.23 20.62
C SER A 258 0.14 -17.12 21.78
N ARG A 259 1.33 -17.74 21.69
CA ARG A 259 1.87 -18.53 22.80
C ARG A 259 2.25 -17.67 24.00
N ARG A 260 2.73 -16.44 23.78
CA ARG A 260 3.14 -15.50 24.85
C ARG A 260 1.96 -14.80 25.53
N LEU A 261 0.91 -14.49 24.77
CA LEU A 261 -0.34 -13.95 25.31
C LEU A 261 -1.08 -15.01 26.14
N GLY A 262 -1.01 -16.29 25.75
CA GLY A 262 -1.55 -17.39 26.53
C GLY A 262 -3.07 -17.30 26.68
N ASP A 263 -3.55 -17.36 27.92
CA ASP A 263 -4.99 -17.31 28.22
C ASP A 263 -5.55 -15.89 28.41
N ASP A 264 -4.70 -14.88 28.53
CA ASP A 264 -5.15 -13.50 28.81
C ASP A 264 -5.71 -12.78 27.58
N ALA A 265 -5.23 -13.15 26.39
CA ALA A 265 -5.68 -12.59 25.12
C ALA A 265 -5.50 -13.57 23.96
N GLN A 266 -6.23 -13.34 22.88
CA GLN A 266 -6.15 -14.14 21.66
C GLN A 266 -5.89 -13.28 20.43
N ILE A 267 -5.31 -13.90 19.41
CA ILE A 267 -5.09 -13.29 18.09
C ILE A 267 -6.00 -13.98 17.09
N ILE A 268 -6.74 -13.18 16.32
CA ILE A 268 -7.52 -13.64 15.18
C ILE A 268 -6.98 -12.95 13.94
N VAL A 269 -6.46 -13.71 12.99
CA VAL A 269 -6.02 -13.20 11.69
C VAL A 269 -7.17 -13.34 10.70
N ALA A 270 -7.79 -12.24 10.30
CA ALA A 270 -8.79 -12.22 9.24
C ALA A 270 -8.10 -12.01 7.88
N THR A 271 -8.26 -12.97 6.96
CA THR A 271 -7.61 -12.93 5.64
C THR A 271 -8.56 -13.15 4.47
N SER A 272 -8.21 -12.55 3.33
CA SER A 272 -8.79 -12.85 2.02
C SER A 272 -7.93 -13.82 1.19
N SER A 273 -6.87 -14.39 1.78
CA SER A 273 -5.98 -15.38 1.13
C SER A 273 -6.62 -16.77 1.14
N SER A 274 -6.19 -17.68 0.26
CA SER A 274 -6.64 -19.07 0.36
C SER A 274 -5.95 -19.81 1.51
N ARG A 275 -6.64 -20.78 2.12
CA ARG A 275 -6.09 -21.66 3.16
C ARG A 275 -4.76 -22.29 2.74
N ALA A 276 -4.71 -22.84 1.53
CA ALA A 276 -3.51 -23.44 0.97
C ALA A 276 -2.31 -22.45 0.90
N SER A 277 -2.57 -21.16 0.68
CA SER A 277 -1.51 -20.14 0.64
C SER A 277 -0.96 -19.84 2.04
N VAL A 278 -1.83 -19.79 3.05
CA VAL A 278 -1.45 -19.57 4.45
C VAL A 278 -0.70 -20.78 4.99
N GLU A 279 -1.23 -21.98 4.78
CA GLU A 279 -0.60 -23.24 5.19
C GLU A 279 0.81 -23.39 4.61
N LYS A 280 0.98 -23.07 3.33
CA LYS A 280 2.28 -23.14 2.65
C LYS A 280 3.29 -22.10 3.15
N SER A 281 2.84 -20.88 3.45
CA SER A 281 3.75 -19.73 3.68
C SER A 281 3.95 -19.40 5.16
N TYR A 282 2.93 -19.61 5.98
CA TYR A 282 2.87 -19.24 7.40
C TYR A 282 2.11 -20.32 8.21
N PRO A 283 2.63 -21.56 8.29
CA PRO A 283 1.93 -22.66 8.95
C PRO A 283 1.65 -22.40 10.44
N SER A 284 2.50 -21.63 11.12
CA SER A 284 2.32 -21.23 12.52
C SER A 284 1.17 -20.24 12.74
N ALA A 285 0.76 -19.49 11.71
CA ALA A 285 -0.37 -18.56 11.79
C ALA A 285 -1.71 -19.24 11.48
N LEU A 286 -1.70 -20.39 10.81
CA LEU A 286 -2.89 -21.08 10.34
C LEU A 286 -3.93 -21.36 11.45
N PRO A 287 -3.55 -21.81 12.67
CA PRO A 287 -4.51 -22.06 13.75
C PRO A 287 -5.27 -20.81 14.22
N HIS A 288 -4.70 -19.62 13.96
CA HIS A 288 -5.25 -18.33 14.36
C HIS A 288 -5.90 -17.61 13.17
N THR A 289 -5.96 -18.24 11.99
CA THR A 289 -6.40 -17.60 10.75
C THR A 289 -7.83 -17.99 10.39
N TYR A 290 -8.63 -16.97 10.11
CA TYR A 290 -9.97 -17.07 9.60
C TYR A 290 -10.08 -16.40 8.23
N PHE A 291 -10.91 -16.98 7.37
CA PHE A 291 -11.07 -16.66 5.96
C PHE A 291 -12.38 -15.90 5.70
N GLY A 292 -12.56 -15.39 4.48
CA GLY A 292 -13.79 -14.67 4.13
C GLY A 292 -13.86 -13.25 4.70
N ALA A 293 -12.72 -12.65 5.06
CA ALA A 293 -12.62 -11.39 5.78
C ALA A 293 -13.23 -10.13 5.12
N LYS A 294 -13.79 -10.23 3.90
CA LYS A 294 -14.23 -9.06 3.12
C LYS A 294 -15.24 -8.19 3.88
N ALA A 295 -16.28 -8.79 4.46
CA ALA A 295 -17.32 -8.05 5.19
C ALA A 295 -16.75 -7.37 6.44
N ALA A 296 -15.90 -8.08 7.20
CA ALA A 296 -15.21 -7.50 8.36
C ALA A 296 -14.27 -6.37 7.96
N THR A 297 -13.49 -6.53 6.89
CA THR A 297 -12.59 -5.48 6.38
C THR A 297 -13.35 -4.22 5.98
N GLU A 298 -14.54 -4.36 5.37
CA GLU A 298 -15.37 -3.22 4.97
C GLU A 298 -15.98 -2.53 6.19
N PHE A 299 -16.51 -3.28 7.16
CA PHE A 299 -17.13 -2.72 8.36
C PHE A 299 -16.12 -1.95 9.24
N PHE A 300 -14.95 -2.53 9.45
CA PHE A 300 -13.93 -1.91 10.31
C PHE A 300 -13.05 -0.89 9.60
N GLU A 301 -13.35 -0.58 8.34
CA GLU A 301 -12.55 0.33 7.49
C GLU A 301 -11.06 -0.07 7.42
N ALA A 302 -10.76 -1.36 7.55
CA ALA A 302 -9.40 -1.92 7.58
C ALA A 302 -8.82 -2.08 6.16
N HIS A 303 -8.87 -1.01 5.37
CA HIS A 303 -8.62 -1.07 3.93
C HIS A 303 -7.13 -1.22 3.55
N ALA A 304 -6.22 -0.92 4.48
CA ALA A 304 -4.79 -1.19 4.36
C ALA A 304 -4.38 -2.42 5.20
N THR A 305 -3.35 -3.15 4.75
CA THR A 305 -2.83 -4.33 5.46
C THR A 305 -1.31 -4.25 5.64
N PRO A 306 -0.76 -4.67 6.78
CA PRO A 306 -1.48 -5.20 7.93
C PRO A 306 -2.19 -4.10 8.73
N ALA A 307 -3.37 -4.43 9.28
CA ALA A 307 -4.09 -3.59 10.23
C ALA A 307 -4.47 -4.43 11.46
N ALA A 308 -4.54 -3.82 12.64
CA ALA A 308 -5.00 -4.48 13.86
C ALA A 308 -6.05 -3.65 14.59
N ILE A 309 -6.99 -4.34 15.22
CA ILE A 309 -8.07 -3.75 16.03
C ILE A 309 -8.14 -4.53 17.33
N LEU A 310 -8.29 -3.81 18.44
CA LEU A 310 -8.56 -4.42 19.73
C LEU A 310 -10.06 -4.53 19.94
N LEU A 311 -10.49 -5.76 20.20
CA LEU A 311 -11.85 -6.12 20.55
C LEU A 311 -11.86 -6.57 22.00
N ALA A 312 -12.73 -5.96 22.81
CA ALA A 312 -12.87 -6.31 24.22
C ALA A 312 -13.67 -7.60 24.39
N ALA A 313 -13.43 -8.31 25.49
CA ALA A 313 -14.08 -9.59 25.81
C ALA A 313 -15.61 -9.50 25.93
N ASP A 314 -16.15 -8.29 26.14
CA ASP A 314 -17.59 -8.00 26.21
C ASP A 314 -18.25 -7.83 24.82
N GLY A 315 -17.47 -7.95 23.74
CA GLY A 315 -17.98 -7.81 22.37
C GLY A 315 -18.04 -6.35 21.88
N THR A 316 -17.36 -5.43 22.57
CA THR A 316 -17.22 -4.04 22.12
C THR A 316 -15.90 -3.78 21.37
N ILE A 317 -15.89 -2.75 20.53
CA ILE A 317 -14.71 -2.30 19.80
C ILE A 317 -13.90 -1.39 20.73
N ALA A 318 -12.70 -1.82 21.12
CA ALA A 318 -11.87 -1.13 22.10
C ALA A 318 -10.89 -0.13 21.47
N SER A 319 -10.57 -0.27 20.18
CA SER A 319 -9.70 0.66 19.45
C SER A 319 -10.14 0.87 18.01
N PRO A 320 -9.81 2.02 17.39
CA PRO A 320 -9.84 2.15 15.93
C PRO A 320 -8.77 1.23 15.28
N PRO A 321 -8.82 1.05 13.94
CA PRO A 321 -7.79 0.31 13.21
C PRO A 321 -6.43 1.00 13.26
N GLU A 322 -5.42 0.26 13.71
CA GLU A 322 -4.01 0.64 13.68
C GLU A 322 -3.32 -0.03 12.49
N PHE A 323 -2.53 0.73 11.72
CA PHE A 323 -1.94 0.27 10.47
C PHE A 323 -0.42 0.14 10.56
N GLY A 324 0.13 -0.92 9.96
CA GLY A 324 1.58 -1.10 9.82
C GLY A 324 2.16 -2.18 10.74
N GLY A 325 3.14 -2.93 10.24
CA GLY A 325 3.67 -4.10 10.93
C GLY A 325 4.36 -3.80 12.25
N ASP A 326 5.17 -2.73 12.29
CA ASP A 326 5.92 -2.34 13.49
C ASP A 326 5.00 -1.84 14.60
N ILE A 327 3.98 -1.03 14.25
CA ILE A 327 2.97 -0.55 15.20
C ILE A 327 2.19 -1.72 15.83
N ILE A 328 1.80 -2.70 14.99
CA ILE A 328 1.10 -3.90 15.47
C ILE A 328 2.01 -4.71 16.40
N ALA A 329 3.28 -4.88 16.03
CA ALA A 329 4.24 -5.60 16.86
C ALA A 329 4.42 -4.91 18.22
N ASP A 330 4.68 -3.60 18.24
CA ASP A 330 4.83 -2.83 19.47
C ASP A 330 3.57 -2.91 20.35
N ARG A 331 2.38 -2.87 19.75
CA ARG A 331 1.11 -3.00 20.46
C ARG A 331 0.98 -4.37 21.13
N VAL A 332 1.29 -5.44 20.41
CA VAL A 332 1.25 -6.79 20.95
C VAL A 332 2.27 -6.96 22.08
N GLU A 333 3.48 -6.42 21.93
CA GLU A 333 4.51 -6.46 22.97
C GLU A 333 4.09 -5.70 24.24
N GLN A 334 3.46 -4.53 24.10
CA GLN A 334 2.88 -3.78 25.22
C GLN A 334 1.82 -4.60 25.95
N LEU A 335 0.94 -5.30 25.22
CA LEU A 335 -0.09 -6.16 25.81
C LEU A 335 0.52 -7.37 26.54
N VAL A 336 1.53 -8.01 25.94
CA VAL A 336 2.26 -9.10 26.61
C VAL A 336 2.89 -8.61 27.91
N ALA A 337 3.51 -7.43 27.90
CA ALA A 337 4.11 -6.84 29.10
C ALA A 337 3.07 -6.49 30.17
N SER A 338 1.93 -5.91 29.78
CA SER A 338 0.85 -5.58 30.73
C SER A 338 0.25 -6.80 31.38
N PHE A 339 -0.01 -7.88 30.63
CA PHE A 339 -0.52 -9.13 31.19
C PHE A 339 0.53 -9.82 32.08
N ALA A 340 1.81 -9.76 31.71
CA ALA A 340 2.88 -10.27 32.57
C ALA A 340 2.95 -9.53 33.91
N ALA A 341 2.83 -8.20 33.91
CA ALA A 341 2.80 -7.40 35.13
C ALA A 341 1.57 -7.70 36.00
N GLN A 342 0.39 -7.85 35.38
CA GLN A 342 -0.84 -8.21 36.10
C GLN A 342 -0.71 -9.56 36.82
N ARG A 343 -0.17 -10.58 36.15
CA ARG A 343 0.09 -11.91 36.76
C ARG A 343 1.04 -11.84 37.95
N GLN A 344 2.03 -10.95 37.92
CA GLN A 344 2.96 -10.75 39.04
C GLN A 344 2.32 -10.01 40.22
N SER A 345 1.33 -9.15 39.95
CA SER A 345 0.63 -8.36 40.97
C SER A 345 -0.52 -9.10 41.67
N GLN A 346 -1.04 -10.19 41.08
CA GLN A 346 -2.07 -11.01 41.74
C GLN A 346 -1.41 -11.94 42.78
N PRO A 347 -1.72 -11.79 44.08
CA PRO A 347 -1.21 -12.70 45.09
C PRO A 347 -1.75 -14.11 44.82
N HIS A 348 -0.86 -15.10 44.78
CA HIS A 348 -1.25 -16.52 44.73
C HIS A 348 -2.09 -16.84 45.98
N GLY A 349 -3.41 -16.90 45.81
CA GLY A 349 -4.37 -17.43 46.78
C GLY A 349 -4.43 -18.94 46.72
#